data_AF-A0A956X2W7-F1
#
_entry.id   AF-A0A956X2W7-F1
#
_cell.length_a   1.000
_cell.length_b   1.000
_cell.length_c   1.000
_cell.angle_alpha   90.00
_cell.angle_beta   90.00
_cell.angle_gamma   90.00
#
_symmetry.space_group_name_H-M   'P 1'
#
loop_
_entity.id
_entity.type
_entity.pdbx_description
1 polymer ?
#
loop_
_entity_poly.entity_id
_entity_poly.type
_entity_poly.pdbx_seq_one_letter_code
_entity_poly.pdbx_strand_id
1 'polypeptide(L)'
;MTIEKSKESYFSLDISNLNLIENMGYLYFSCAGHPLSAQNGTVPLHRHLISVHLGRWLTPKEYVYFRNGNTKDVSIGNLEVISGAELLRRNARFHFVPKVVKVCPVCNTEFEIPPSLTKKRRHCSRKCSIEANAKLTISPEELKEVVWQMPTTHIAEELGVSDKAIEKRCKKFGITKPPRGYWVKLYAGQIDPLMYEEINS
;
A
#
# COMPACT_ATOMS: atom_id res chain seq x y z
N MET A 1 -35.03 30.69 14.48
CA MET A 1 -34.03 30.70 15.56
C MET A 1 -33.77 29.27 15.99
N THR A 2 -32.77 28.62 15.40
CA THR A 2 -32.27 27.31 15.84
C THR A 2 -31.57 27.53 17.17
N ILE A 3 -32.16 27.04 18.27
CA ILE A 3 -31.49 27.04 19.57
C ILE A 3 -30.31 26.09 19.42
N GLU A 4 -29.12 26.65 19.19
CA GLU A 4 -27.87 25.90 19.31
C GLU A 4 -27.79 25.41 20.75
N LYS A 5 -28.21 24.16 20.96
CA LYS A 5 -28.02 23.47 22.24
C LYS A 5 -26.55 23.58 22.58
N SER A 6 -26.24 24.22 23.71
CA SER A 6 -24.85 24.32 24.18
C SER A 6 -24.28 22.90 24.30
N LYS A 7 -23.00 22.71 23.96
CA LYS A 7 -22.34 21.39 23.98
C LYS A 7 -22.50 20.66 25.32
N GLU A 8 -22.73 21.42 26.39
CA GLU A 8 -22.95 20.93 27.75
C GLU A 8 -24.33 20.30 27.96
N SER A 9 -25.35 20.76 27.24
CA SER A 9 -26.71 20.21 27.33
C SER A 9 -26.82 18.75 26.87
N TYR A 10 -25.83 18.26 26.13
CA TYR A 10 -25.77 16.86 25.68
C TYR A 10 -25.26 15.91 26.76
N PHE A 11 -24.63 16.39 27.83
CA PHE A 11 -24.22 15.54 28.96
C PHE A 11 -25.40 15.02 29.78
N SER A 12 -26.52 15.74 29.78
CA SER A 12 -27.75 15.40 30.50
C SER A 12 -28.79 14.71 29.60
N LEU A 13 -28.37 14.11 28.47
CA LEU A 13 -29.28 13.35 27.62
C LEU A 13 -29.79 12.10 28.35
N ASP A 14 -31.11 11.95 28.40
CA ASP A 14 -31.73 10.72 28.91
C ASP A 14 -31.62 9.60 27.86
N ILE A 15 -30.72 8.66 28.14
CA ILE A 15 -30.40 7.55 27.24
C ILE A 15 -31.52 6.50 27.21
N SER A 16 -32.34 6.41 28.27
CA SER A 16 -33.38 5.37 28.41
C SER A 16 -34.49 5.50 27.37
N ASN A 17 -34.67 6.71 26.82
CA ASN A 17 -35.70 7.06 25.85
C ASN A 17 -35.16 7.20 24.41
N LEU A 18 -33.91 6.80 24.14
CA LEU A 18 -33.31 6.89 22.81
C LEU A 18 -33.63 5.67 21.95
N ASN A 19 -34.00 5.92 20.70
CA ASN A 19 -34.09 4.87 19.68
C ASN A 19 -32.68 4.47 19.24
N LEU A 20 -32.29 3.23 19.57
CA LEU A 20 -30.98 2.68 19.24
C LEU A 20 -31.01 1.90 17.92
N ILE A 21 -29.99 2.12 17.09
CA ILE A 21 -29.80 1.46 15.79
C ILE A 21 -28.50 0.66 15.86
N GLU A 22 -28.54 -0.61 15.46
CA GLU A 22 -27.35 -1.45 15.33
C GLU A 22 -26.73 -1.27 13.94
N ASN A 23 -25.44 -0.98 13.88
CA ASN A 23 -24.69 -0.88 12.63
C ASN A 23 -23.22 -1.27 12.83
N MET A 24 -22.63 -2.03 11.90
CA MET A 24 -21.22 -2.47 11.97
C MET A 24 -20.83 -3.06 13.35
N GLY A 25 -21.78 -3.72 14.03
CA GLY A 25 -21.59 -4.32 15.35
C GLY A 25 -21.67 -3.35 16.55
N TYR A 26 -21.97 -2.06 16.36
CA TYR A 26 -22.11 -1.10 17.46
C TYR A 26 -23.51 -0.51 17.53
N LEU A 27 -23.87 0.01 18.70
CA LEU A 27 -25.11 0.76 18.94
C LEU A 27 -24.92 2.25 18.67
N TYR A 28 -25.90 2.84 17.97
CA TYR A 28 -25.95 4.26 17.61
C TYR A 28 -27.31 4.85 17.99
N PHE A 29 -27.36 6.16 18.15
CA PHE A 29 -28.61 6.92 18.22
C PHE A 29 -28.55 8.12 17.27
N SER A 30 -29.71 8.65 16.87
CA SER A 30 -29.78 9.82 15.98
C SER A 30 -29.82 11.11 16.79
N CYS A 31 -28.84 12.00 16.55
CA CYS A 31 -28.80 13.33 17.13
C CYS A 31 -27.98 14.28 16.25
N ALA A 32 -28.69 15.08 15.45
CA ALA A 32 -28.09 16.12 14.62
C ALA A 32 -27.49 17.23 15.50
N GLY A 33 -26.24 17.64 15.21
CA GLY A 33 -25.52 18.66 15.96
C GLY A 33 -24.78 18.19 17.21
N HIS A 34 -24.86 16.90 17.57
CA HIS A 34 -24.10 16.35 18.70
C HIS A 34 -22.58 16.42 18.43
N PRO A 35 -21.72 16.71 19.43
CA PRO A 35 -20.26 16.85 19.23
C PRO A 35 -19.56 15.62 18.63
N LEU A 36 -20.10 14.43 18.89
CA LEU A 36 -19.65 13.15 18.33
C LEU A 36 -20.50 12.64 17.16
N SER A 37 -21.37 13.48 16.60
CA SER A 37 -22.23 13.11 15.48
C SER A 37 -21.42 12.97 14.19
N ALA A 38 -21.71 11.95 13.42
CA ALA A 38 -21.23 11.83 12.05
C ALA A 38 -21.99 12.78 11.11
N GLN A 39 -21.57 12.89 9.85
CA GLN A 39 -22.19 13.78 8.86
C GLN A 39 -23.69 13.52 8.63
N ASN A 40 -24.13 12.29 8.85
CA ASN A 40 -25.52 11.85 8.73
C ASN A 40 -26.34 12.05 10.02
N GLY A 41 -25.77 12.64 11.07
CA GLY A 41 -26.46 12.87 12.33
C GLY A 41 -26.44 11.68 13.31
N THR A 42 -25.74 10.58 13.01
CA THR A 42 -25.67 9.42 13.91
C THR A 42 -24.54 9.56 14.92
N VAL A 43 -24.81 9.15 16.16
CA VAL A 43 -23.87 9.22 17.28
C VAL A 43 -23.61 7.81 17.82
N PRO A 44 -22.35 7.37 17.92
CA PRO A 44 -22.00 6.10 18.54
C PRO A 44 -22.24 6.14 20.06
N LEU A 45 -23.12 5.26 20.55
CA LEU A 45 -23.59 5.26 21.93
C LEU A 45 -22.45 5.07 22.94
N HIS A 46 -21.57 4.10 22.70
CA HIS A 46 -20.44 3.80 23.59
C HIS A 46 -19.48 4.99 23.75
N ARG A 47 -19.27 5.80 22.71
CA ARG A 47 -18.43 7.02 22.78
C ARG A 47 -19.14 8.12 23.56
N HIS A 48 -20.45 8.25 23.39
CA HIS A 48 -21.24 9.21 24.16
C HIS A 48 -21.17 8.86 25.65
N LEU A 49 -21.50 7.63 26.04
CA LEU A 49 -21.53 7.19 27.44
C LEU A 49 -20.20 7.38 28.17
N ILE A 50 -19.09 6.97 27.55
CA ILE A 50 -17.78 7.12 28.18
C ILE A 50 -17.31 8.59 28.16
N SER A 51 -17.72 9.40 27.19
CA SER A 51 -17.48 10.86 27.22
C SER A 51 -18.21 11.53 28.37
N VAL A 52 -19.49 11.15 28.60
CA VAL A 52 -20.29 11.65 29.71
C VAL A 52 -19.66 11.26 31.04
N HIS A 53 -19.23 10.00 31.17
CA HIS A 53 -18.53 9.53 32.38
C HIS A 53 -17.21 10.28 32.65
N LEU A 54 -16.47 10.63 31.59
CA LEU A 54 -15.21 11.39 31.70
C LEU A 54 -15.41 12.90 31.86
N GLY A 55 -16.64 13.41 31.70
CA GLY A 55 -16.93 14.85 31.72
C GLY A 55 -16.32 15.63 30.55
N ARG A 56 -15.90 14.95 29.46
CA ARG A 56 -15.35 15.58 28.26
C ARG A 56 -15.62 14.75 27.01
N TRP A 57 -15.70 15.40 25.85
CA TRP A 57 -15.88 14.72 24.58
C TRP A 57 -14.58 14.05 24.10
N LEU A 58 -14.68 12.78 23.68
CA LEU A 58 -13.56 12.06 23.08
C LEU A 58 -13.13 12.69 21.76
N THR A 59 -11.82 12.75 21.55
CA THR A 59 -11.22 13.13 20.28
C THR A 59 -11.31 11.98 19.25
N PRO A 60 -11.13 12.25 17.95
CA PRO A 60 -11.09 11.21 16.92
C PRO A 60 -9.96 10.18 17.08
N LYS A 61 -8.91 10.49 17.87
CA LYS A 61 -7.75 9.60 18.09
C LYS A 61 -7.90 8.69 19.32
N GLU A 62 -8.91 8.95 20.13
CA GLU A 62 -9.26 8.13 21.30
C GLU A 62 -10.29 7.09 20.88
N TYR A 63 -9.98 5.81 21.08
CA TYR A 63 -10.83 4.69 20.73
C TYR A 63 -11.44 4.08 22.00
N VAL A 64 -12.62 3.48 21.87
CA VAL A 64 -13.28 2.80 22.97
C VAL A 64 -13.11 1.30 22.76
N TYR A 65 -12.54 0.64 23.76
CA TYR A 65 -12.30 -0.79 23.82
C TYR A 65 -13.29 -1.44 24.78
N PHE A 66 -13.87 -2.57 24.35
CA PHE A 66 -14.83 -3.33 25.13
C PHE A 66 -14.09 -4.48 25.81
N ARG A 67 -13.97 -4.43 27.14
CA ARG A 67 -13.17 -5.39 27.91
C ARG A 67 -13.64 -6.83 27.73
N ASN A 68 -14.95 -7.05 27.64
CA ASN A 68 -15.56 -8.37 27.43
C ASN A 68 -15.71 -8.76 25.94
N GLY A 69 -15.29 -7.90 25.01
CA GLY A 69 -15.45 -8.12 23.56
C GLY A 69 -16.88 -8.03 23.02
N ASN A 70 -17.89 -7.85 23.89
CA ASN A 70 -19.28 -7.65 23.50
C ASN A 70 -19.56 -6.16 23.30
N THR A 71 -19.68 -5.76 22.04
CA THR A 71 -19.91 -4.39 21.61
C THR A 71 -21.30 -3.84 21.94
N LYS A 72 -22.23 -4.70 22.37
CA LYS A 72 -23.58 -4.33 22.82
C LYS A 72 -23.63 -4.05 24.33
N ASP A 73 -22.68 -4.55 25.09
CA ASP A 73 -22.57 -4.25 26.52
C ASP A 73 -21.88 -2.90 26.71
N VAL A 74 -22.70 -1.85 26.81
CA VAL A 74 -22.26 -0.46 26.95
C VAL A 74 -22.13 -0.01 28.42
N SER A 75 -22.11 -0.96 29.36
CA SER A 75 -21.87 -0.67 30.77
C SER A 75 -20.53 0.04 30.94
N ILE A 76 -20.49 1.13 31.72
CA ILE A 76 -19.28 1.97 31.85
C ILE A 76 -18.05 1.16 32.27
N GLY A 77 -18.21 0.19 33.17
CA GLY A 77 -17.10 -0.69 33.60
C GLY A 77 -16.53 -1.58 32.48
N ASN A 78 -17.30 -1.83 31.42
CA ASN A 78 -16.86 -2.59 30.25
C ASN A 78 -16.15 -1.71 29.19
N LEU A 79 -16.30 -0.38 29.28
CA LEU A 79 -15.74 0.55 28.32
C LEU A 79 -14.38 1.09 28.82
N GLU A 80 -13.37 1.06 27.96
CA GLU A 80 -12.05 1.61 28.24
C GLU A 80 -11.61 2.52 27.10
N VAL A 81 -11.11 3.72 27.41
CA VAL A 81 -10.55 4.62 26.39
C VAL A 81 -9.09 4.27 26.17
N ILE A 82 -8.73 3.93 24.94
CA ILE A 82 -7.37 3.57 24.55
C ILE A 82 -6.91 4.34 23.31
N SER A 83 -5.60 4.40 23.10
CA SER A 83 -5.03 4.96 21.88
C SER A 83 -5.20 4.01 20.69
N GLY A 84 -5.15 4.53 19.46
CA GLY A 84 -5.14 3.69 18.26
C GLY A 84 -3.98 2.68 18.24
N ALA A 85 -2.80 3.07 18.73
CA ALA A 85 -1.65 2.16 18.86
C ALA A 85 -1.94 1.00 19.83
N GLU A 86 -2.58 1.29 20.96
CA GLU A 86 -2.97 0.27 21.93
C GLU A 86 -4.07 -0.64 21.39
N LEU A 87 -5.05 -0.09 20.67
CA LEU A 87 -6.10 -0.88 20.00
C LEU A 87 -5.49 -1.87 19.01
N LEU A 88 -4.55 -1.41 18.18
CA LEU A 88 -3.83 -2.28 17.25
C LEU A 88 -3.04 -3.38 17.97
N ARG A 89 -2.35 -3.06 19.08
CA ARG A 89 -1.62 -4.05 19.89
C ARG A 89 -2.55 -5.11 20.49
N ARG A 90 -3.72 -4.71 21.00
CA ARG A 90 -4.70 -5.64 21.58
C ARG A 90 -5.36 -6.50 20.50
N ASN A 91 -5.76 -5.89 19.38
CA ASN A 91 -6.36 -6.61 18.25
C ASN A 91 -5.37 -7.59 17.60
N ALA A 92 -4.06 -7.28 17.60
CA ALA A 92 -3.04 -8.19 17.07
C ALA A 92 -3.01 -9.55 17.79
N ARG A 93 -3.41 -9.62 19.06
CA ARG A 93 -3.50 -10.89 19.80
C ARG A 93 -4.65 -11.79 19.33
N PHE A 94 -5.72 -11.20 18.82
CA PHE A 94 -6.91 -11.91 18.35
C PHE A 94 -6.88 -12.19 16.84
N HIS A 95 -6.02 -11.48 16.08
CA HIS A 95 -5.86 -11.68 14.65
C HIS A 95 -4.63 -12.53 14.32
N PHE A 96 -4.51 -13.72 14.93
CA PHE A 96 -3.63 -14.74 14.35
C PHE A 96 -4.23 -15.20 13.03
N VAL A 97 -3.68 -14.70 11.92
CA VAL A 97 -4.03 -15.14 10.59
C VAL A 97 -2.91 -16.07 10.10
N PRO A 98 -3.18 -17.37 9.92
CA PRO A 98 -2.16 -18.30 9.45
C PRO A 98 -1.65 -17.85 8.08
N LYS A 99 -0.33 -17.81 7.94
CA LYS A 99 0.30 -17.46 6.66
C LYS A 99 0.17 -18.62 5.67
N VAL A 100 0.11 -18.27 4.39
CA VAL A 100 0.06 -19.21 3.27
C VAL A 100 1.46 -19.34 2.69
N VAL A 101 1.93 -20.58 2.49
CA VAL A 101 3.19 -20.89 1.82
C VAL A 101 2.97 -20.94 0.30
N LYS A 102 3.88 -20.34 -0.47
CA LYS A 102 3.90 -20.38 -1.94
C LYS A 102 5.30 -20.66 -2.47
N VAL A 103 5.37 -21.21 -3.68
CA VAL A 103 6.62 -21.38 -4.43
C VAL A 103 6.76 -20.27 -5.47
N CYS A 104 7.93 -19.65 -5.55
CA CYS A 104 8.18 -18.61 -6.54
C CYS A 104 8.46 -19.21 -7.93
N PRO A 105 7.77 -18.77 -9.00
CA PRO A 105 7.96 -19.33 -10.34
C PRO A 105 9.31 -18.97 -11.01
N VAL A 106 10.12 -18.12 -10.38
CA VAL A 106 11.42 -17.67 -10.94
C VAL A 106 12.59 -18.40 -10.31
N CYS A 107 12.64 -18.47 -8.98
CA CYS A 107 13.75 -19.06 -8.23
C CYS A 107 13.38 -20.35 -7.49
N ASN A 108 12.12 -20.78 -7.60
CA ASN A 108 11.59 -21.99 -6.96
C ASN A 108 11.69 -22.03 -5.41
N THR A 109 11.97 -20.90 -4.77
CA THR A 109 12.04 -20.82 -3.29
C THR A 109 10.65 -20.72 -2.68
N GLU A 110 10.43 -21.44 -1.58
CA GLU A 110 9.24 -21.33 -0.74
C GLU A 110 9.24 -20.02 0.06
N PHE A 111 8.08 -19.38 0.17
CA PHE A 111 7.93 -18.15 0.94
C PHE A 111 6.52 -18.01 1.53
N GLU A 112 6.44 -17.36 2.69
CA GLU A 112 5.19 -17.14 3.40
C GLU A 112 4.55 -15.79 3.06
N ILE A 113 3.22 -15.76 2.95
CA ILE A 113 2.44 -14.54 2.74
C ILE A 113 1.15 -14.51 3.59
N PRO A 114 0.63 -13.33 3.93
CA PRO A 114 -0.73 -13.20 4.45
C PRO A 114 -1.76 -13.68 3.42
N PRO A 115 -2.88 -14.31 3.84
CA PRO A 115 -3.95 -14.76 2.93
C PRO A 115 -4.52 -13.66 2.04
N SER A 116 -4.52 -12.40 2.50
CA SER A 116 -4.96 -11.23 1.72
C SER A 116 -4.12 -10.97 0.47
N LEU A 117 -2.89 -11.50 0.42
CA LEU A 117 -1.97 -11.34 -0.71
C LEU A 117 -1.94 -12.53 -1.67
N THR A 118 -2.69 -13.61 -1.41
CA THR A 118 -2.62 -14.86 -2.20
C THR A 118 -2.82 -14.64 -3.70
N LYS A 119 -3.77 -13.77 -4.07
CA LYS A 119 -4.07 -13.42 -5.47
C LYS A 119 -3.06 -12.43 -6.10
N LYS A 120 -2.45 -11.57 -5.29
CA LYS A 120 -1.60 -10.45 -5.77
C LYS A 120 -0.12 -10.82 -5.82
N ARG A 121 0.39 -11.54 -4.83
CA ARG A 121 1.82 -11.83 -4.69
C ARG A 121 2.16 -13.17 -5.36
N ARG A 122 2.84 -13.07 -6.50
CA ARG A 122 3.31 -14.22 -7.29
C ARG A 122 4.77 -14.58 -6.99
N HIS A 123 5.61 -13.60 -6.68
CA HIS A 123 7.05 -13.77 -6.53
C HIS A 123 7.51 -13.59 -5.07
N CYS A 124 8.59 -14.28 -4.69
CA CYS A 124 9.16 -14.19 -3.34
C CYS A 124 9.72 -12.79 -3.05
N SER A 125 10.34 -12.15 -4.04
CA SER A 125 11.08 -10.89 -3.91
C SER A 125 10.83 -9.93 -5.08
N ARG A 126 11.21 -8.66 -4.88
CA ARG A 126 11.20 -7.64 -5.94
C ARG A 126 12.12 -8.05 -7.10
N LYS A 127 13.26 -8.68 -6.81
CA LYS A 127 14.20 -9.18 -7.82
C LYS A 127 13.50 -10.17 -8.76
N CYS A 128 12.88 -11.22 -8.21
CA CYS A 128 12.15 -12.21 -9.01
C CYS A 128 10.96 -11.59 -9.75
N SER A 129 10.27 -10.62 -9.17
CA SER A 129 9.19 -9.93 -9.88
C SER A 129 9.68 -9.11 -11.05
N ILE A 130 10.85 -8.46 -10.95
CA ILE A 130 11.44 -7.72 -12.07
C ILE A 130 11.85 -8.68 -13.17
N GLU A 131 12.47 -9.81 -12.79
CA GLU A 131 12.92 -10.84 -13.72
C GLU A 131 11.77 -11.47 -14.50
N ALA A 132 10.68 -11.87 -13.82
CA ALA A 132 9.49 -12.42 -14.48
C ALA A 132 8.80 -11.45 -15.44
N ASN A 133 8.93 -10.13 -15.22
CA ASN A 133 8.31 -9.11 -16.05
C ASN A 133 9.29 -8.50 -17.07
N ALA A 134 10.53 -9.01 -17.17
CA ALA A 134 11.49 -8.52 -18.13
C ALA A 134 11.05 -8.90 -19.55
N LYS A 135 10.56 -7.94 -20.33
CA LYS A 135 10.16 -8.13 -21.74
C LYS A 135 11.30 -8.51 -22.68
N LEU A 136 12.54 -8.29 -22.27
CA LEU A 136 13.70 -8.46 -23.16
C LEU A 136 14.13 -9.93 -23.19
N THR A 137 13.96 -10.58 -24.34
CA THR A 137 14.32 -11.99 -24.61
C THR A 137 15.58 -12.15 -25.47
N ILE A 138 16.28 -11.06 -25.82
CA ILE A 138 17.54 -11.11 -26.58
C ILE A 138 18.65 -11.81 -25.78
N SER A 139 19.46 -12.60 -26.49
CA SER A 139 20.65 -13.27 -25.94
C SER A 139 21.76 -12.25 -25.64
N PRO A 140 22.69 -12.55 -24.71
CA PRO A 140 23.85 -11.69 -24.45
C PRO A 140 24.71 -11.44 -25.69
N GLU A 141 24.91 -12.47 -26.51
CA GLU A 141 25.78 -12.45 -27.69
C GLU A 141 25.18 -11.54 -28.77
N GLU A 142 23.92 -11.74 -29.11
CA GLU A 142 23.19 -10.93 -30.08
C GLU A 142 23.09 -9.47 -29.61
N LEU A 143 22.87 -9.25 -28.31
CA LEU A 143 22.86 -7.89 -27.76
C LEU A 143 24.20 -7.18 -27.91
N LYS A 144 25.33 -7.90 -27.81
CA LYS A 144 26.66 -7.32 -28.00
C LYS A 144 26.83 -6.85 -29.44
N GLU A 145 26.44 -7.65 -30.42
CA GLU A 145 26.57 -7.30 -31.84
C GLU A 145 25.68 -6.12 -32.21
N VAL A 146 24.39 -6.19 -31.87
CA VAL A 146 23.39 -5.21 -32.33
C VAL A 146 23.65 -3.81 -31.74
N VAL A 147 24.14 -3.72 -30.50
CA VAL A 147 24.46 -2.43 -29.82
C VAL A 147 25.58 -1.65 -30.51
N TRP A 148 26.44 -2.33 -31.27
CA TRP A 148 27.50 -1.72 -32.07
C TRP A 148 27.16 -1.56 -33.54
N GLN A 149 26.04 -2.13 -34.02
CA GLN A 149 25.54 -1.95 -35.38
C GLN A 149 24.54 -0.80 -35.49
N MET A 150 23.77 -0.51 -34.44
CA MET A 150 22.76 0.56 -34.47
C MET A 150 22.55 1.26 -33.11
N PRO A 151 21.98 2.48 -33.10
CA PRO A 151 21.63 3.19 -31.88
C PRO A 151 20.66 2.41 -30.99
N THR A 152 20.87 2.46 -29.68
CA THR A 152 20.00 1.80 -28.68
C THR A 152 18.53 2.21 -28.75
N THR A 153 18.23 3.37 -29.35
CA THR A 153 16.86 3.83 -29.62
C THR A 153 16.16 2.96 -30.66
N HIS A 154 16.82 2.62 -31.76
CA HIS A 154 16.26 1.76 -32.80
C HIS A 154 16.10 0.32 -32.30
N ILE A 155 17.10 -0.20 -31.58
CA ILE A 155 17.04 -1.53 -30.94
C ILE A 155 15.85 -1.63 -29.99
N ALA A 156 15.61 -0.57 -29.22
CA ALA A 156 14.50 -0.53 -28.27
C ALA A 156 13.14 -0.53 -28.97
N GLU A 157 13.01 0.21 -30.08
CA GLU A 157 11.81 0.23 -30.91
C GLU A 157 11.53 -1.16 -31.52
N GLU A 158 12.53 -1.80 -32.10
CA GLU A 158 12.42 -3.11 -32.74
C GLU A 158 12.03 -4.22 -31.73
N LEU A 159 12.64 -4.19 -30.54
CA LEU A 159 12.34 -5.15 -29.47
C LEU A 159 11.10 -4.78 -28.63
N GLY A 160 10.42 -3.67 -28.93
CA GLY A 160 9.22 -3.23 -28.19
C GLY A 160 9.49 -2.90 -26.72
N VAL A 161 10.69 -2.40 -26.41
CA VAL A 161 11.14 -2.05 -25.06
C VAL A 161 11.58 -0.58 -24.98
N SER A 162 12.01 -0.15 -23.79
CA SER A 162 12.63 1.17 -23.63
C SER A 162 14.14 1.10 -23.83
N ASP A 163 14.73 2.21 -24.26
CA ASP A 163 16.18 2.45 -24.30
C ASP A 163 16.88 2.06 -22.98
N LYS A 164 16.28 2.39 -21.83
CA LYS A 164 16.75 2.01 -20.49
C LYS A 164 16.71 0.52 -20.24
N ALA A 165 15.79 -0.22 -20.87
CA ALA A 165 15.74 -1.67 -20.76
C ALA A 165 16.96 -2.30 -21.44
N ILE A 166 17.35 -1.79 -22.61
CA ILE A 166 18.58 -2.18 -23.32
C ILE A 166 19.81 -1.86 -22.45
N GLU A 167 19.92 -0.65 -21.92
CA GLU A 167 21.07 -0.28 -21.08
C GLU A 167 21.19 -1.14 -19.82
N LYS A 168 20.06 -1.42 -19.14
CA LYS A 168 20.05 -2.31 -17.98
C LYS A 168 20.50 -3.71 -18.34
N ARG A 169 20.16 -4.19 -19.55
CA ARG A 169 20.56 -5.51 -20.02
C ARG A 169 22.05 -5.55 -20.36
N CYS A 170 22.60 -4.56 -21.06
CA CYS A 170 24.03 -4.45 -21.30
C CYS A 170 24.82 -4.46 -19.98
N LYS A 171 24.36 -3.67 -18.98
CA LYS A 171 24.95 -3.67 -17.63
C LYS A 171 24.86 -5.03 -16.93
N LYS A 172 23.73 -5.75 -17.08
CA LYS A 172 23.55 -7.09 -16.49
C LYS A 172 24.54 -8.11 -17.08
N PHE A 173 24.86 -7.99 -18.37
CA PHE A 173 25.77 -8.90 -19.08
C PHE A 173 27.22 -8.41 -19.18
N GLY A 174 27.54 -7.23 -18.63
CA GLY A 174 28.89 -6.66 -18.73
C GLY A 174 29.28 -6.21 -20.15
N ILE A 175 28.30 -5.95 -21.01
CA ILE A 175 28.52 -5.55 -22.41
C ILE A 175 28.82 -4.05 -22.46
N THR A 176 29.95 -3.69 -23.08
CA THR A 176 30.31 -2.29 -23.36
C THR A 176 29.47 -1.78 -24.53
N LYS A 177 28.97 -0.54 -24.39
CA LYS A 177 28.19 0.14 -25.43
C LYS A 177 28.97 1.33 -25.99
N PRO A 178 28.71 1.76 -27.23
CA PRO A 178 29.32 2.96 -27.78
C PRO A 178 29.05 4.18 -26.87
N PRO A 179 30.02 5.10 -26.74
CA PRO A 179 29.90 6.26 -25.86
C PRO A 179 28.75 7.17 -26.29
N ARG A 180 28.27 8.00 -25.35
CA ARG A 180 27.17 8.93 -25.65
C ARG A 180 27.56 9.85 -26.80
N GLY A 181 26.69 9.92 -27.82
CA GLY A 181 26.91 10.73 -29.01
C GLY A 181 27.80 10.08 -30.08
N TYR A 182 28.29 8.84 -29.87
CA TYR A 182 29.04 8.10 -30.89
C TYR A 182 28.31 8.05 -32.22
N TRP A 183 27.06 7.57 -32.21
CA TRP A 183 26.23 7.49 -33.41
C TRP A 183 25.98 8.84 -34.08
N VAL A 184 25.80 9.91 -33.28
CA VAL A 184 25.61 11.27 -33.80
C VAL A 184 26.87 11.76 -34.54
N LYS A 185 28.05 11.51 -33.97
CA LYS A 185 29.33 11.88 -34.58
C LYS A 185 29.63 11.03 -35.83
N LEU A 186 29.28 9.74 -35.79
CA LEU A 186 29.40 8.82 -36.93
C LEU A 186 28.55 9.31 -38.11
N TYR A 187 27.27 9.62 -37.87
CA TYR A 187 26.38 10.16 -38.90
C TYR A 187 26.79 11.54 -39.41
N ALA A 188 27.49 12.33 -38.58
CA ALA A 188 28.08 13.61 -38.97
C ALA A 188 29.43 13.48 -39.72
N GLY A 189 29.92 12.24 -39.97
CA GLY A 189 31.20 12.00 -40.63
C GLY A 189 32.43 12.40 -39.80
N GLN A 190 32.27 12.58 -38.49
CA GLN A 190 33.35 13.00 -37.58
C GLN A 190 34.14 11.81 -37.01
N ILE A 191 33.67 10.59 -37.24
CA ILE A 191 34.27 9.34 -36.78
C ILE A 191 34.28 8.37 -37.97
N ASP A 192 35.39 7.65 -38.17
CA ASP A 192 35.51 6.60 -39.17
C ASP A 192 34.85 5.29 -38.66
N PRO A 193 33.94 4.66 -39.44
CA PRO A 193 33.36 3.36 -39.11
C PRO A 193 34.37 2.23 -38.85
N LEU A 194 35.57 2.31 -39.45
CA LEU A 194 36.61 1.26 -39.35
C LEU A 194 37.38 1.28 -38.01
N MET A 195 37.20 2.30 -37.17
CA MET A 195 37.81 2.36 -35.83
C MET A 195 37.28 1.26 -34.86
N TYR A 196 36.28 0.49 -35.28
CA TYR A 196 35.62 -0.55 -34.49
C TYR A 196 36.36 -1.91 -34.51
N GLU A 197 37.07 -2.24 -35.59
CA GLU A 197 37.75 -3.54 -35.71
C GLU A 197 38.98 -3.66 -34.78
N GLU A 198 39.63 -2.53 -34.47
CA GLU A 198 40.84 -2.51 -33.62
C GLU A 198 40.54 -2.63 -32.12
N ILE A 199 39.31 -2.35 -31.69
CA ILE A 199 38.94 -2.30 -30.26
C ILE A 199 38.36 -3.65 -29.76
N ASN A 200 37.95 -4.52 -30.69
CA ASN A 200 37.31 -5.81 -30.38
C ASN A 200 38.08 -7.04 -30.93
N SER A 201 39.27 -6.85 -31.52
CA SER A 201 40.23 -7.91 -31.81
C SER A 201 41.15 -8.19 -30.61
#